data_AF-A0A956WCP7-F1
#
_entry.id   AF-A0A956WCP7-F1
#
_cell.length_a   1.000
_cell.length_b   1.000
_cell.length_c   1.000
_cell.angle_alpha   90.00
_cell.angle_beta   90.00
_cell.angle_gamma   90.00
#
_symmetry.space_group_name_H-M   'P 1'
#
loop_
_entity.id
_entity.type
_entity.pdbx_description
1 polymer ?
#
loop_
_entity_poly.entity_id
_entity_poly.type
_entity_poly.pdbx_seq_one_letter_code
_entity_poly.pdbx_strand_id
1 'polypeptide(L)'
;MLPSLCWRLDQDPGTTASAIIDLAPGTWSVVLTSDGAEVAEPVLQLTAAGEVPDGATDSIPTDLVVNLGEYVFDFPDNLPAGPQIWQLTNSHTVPHHLILFGADRLYTADEITGGLAALFMGTPPAEDGFVPAAFVLGTSLISGGVSTWIEADLEPGYYVAICFLPDPGGEDPHAFMGMVDSFEVTA
;
A
#
# COMPACT_ATOMS: atom_id res chain seq x y z
N MET A 1 -21.38 12.05 4.82
CA MET A 1 -20.18 11.28 5.19
C MET A 1 -19.02 12.25 5.14
N LEU A 2 -18.28 12.41 6.25
CA LEU A 2 -17.00 13.12 6.18
C LEU A 2 -16.02 12.18 5.46
N PRO A 3 -15.33 12.64 4.40
CA PRO A 3 -14.29 11.81 3.79
C PRO A 3 -13.25 11.49 4.87
N SER A 4 -13.05 10.21 5.14
CA SER A 4 -12.04 9.73 6.07
C SER A 4 -10.99 9.03 5.23
N LEU A 5 -9.73 9.45 5.38
CA LEU A 5 -8.58 8.90 4.67
C LEU A 5 -7.68 8.27 5.74
N CYS A 6 -7.53 6.95 5.72
CA CYS A 6 -6.85 6.19 6.77
C CYS A 6 -5.50 5.70 6.25
N TRP A 7 -4.41 6.35 6.67
CA TRP A 7 -3.04 6.01 6.29
C TRP A 7 -2.36 5.14 7.35
N ARG A 8 -1.63 4.12 6.92
CA ARG A 8 -0.81 3.28 7.78
C ARG A 8 0.66 3.43 7.37
N LEU A 9 1.42 4.10 8.22
CA LEU A 9 2.88 4.15 8.16
C LEU A 9 3.37 3.42 9.41
N ASP A 10 3.68 2.14 9.30
CA ASP A 10 4.36 1.43 10.37
C ASP A 10 5.81 1.96 10.39
N GLN A 11 6.25 2.49 11.54
CA GLN A 11 7.54 3.18 11.69
C GLN A 11 8.31 2.64 12.89
N ASP A 12 9.57 2.30 12.65
CA ASP A 12 10.49 1.92 13.72
C ASP A 12 10.97 3.16 14.49
N PRO A 13 11.30 3.02 15.79
CA PRO A 13 11.85 4.12 16.57
C PRO A 13 13.11 4.72 15.92
N GLY A 14 13.05 6.01 15.56
CA GLY A 14 14.17 6.76 14.98
C GLY A 14 14.18 6.83 13.46
N THR A 15 13.20 6.24 12.77
CA THR A 15 13.00 6.41 11.31
C THR A 15 12.10 7.61 11.00
N THR A 16 12.08 8.01 9.73
CA THR A 16 11.13 9.00 9.21
C THR A 16 10.32 8.35 8.11
N ALA A 17 9.03 8.68 8.07
CA ALA A 17 8.19 8.44 6.90
C ALA A 17 7.47 9.73 6.51
N SER A 18 7.12 9.78 5.25
CA SER A 18 6.32 10.83 4.64
C SER A 18 5.17 10.20 3.86
N ALA A 19 4.14 11.00 3.65
CA ALA A 19 3.06 10.70 2.74
C ALA A 19 2.66 12.00 2.05
N ILE A 20 2.32 11.92 0.76
CA ILE A 20 1.78 13.06 0.02
C ILE A 20 0.27 12.86 -0.10
N ILE A 21 -0.48 13.79 0.48
CA ILE A 21 -1.93 13.68 0.65
C ILE A 21 -2.59 14.89 0.02
N ASP A 22 -3.54 14.64 -0.89
CA ASP A 22 -4.47 15.66 -1.35
C ASP A 22 -5.61 15.81 -0.32
N LEU A 23 -5.70 17.00 0.28
CA LEU A 23 -6.70 17.33 1.29
C LEU A 23 -7.66 18.38 0.74
N ALA A 24 -8.94 18.00 0.62
CA ALA A 24 -10.00 18.97 0.37
C ALA A 24 -10.04 20.04 1.47
N PRO A 25 -10.50 21.27 1.17
CA PRO A 25 -10.61 22.34 2.15
C PRO A 25 -11.42 21.88 3.37
N GLY A 26 -10.88 22.08 4.57
CA GLY A 26 -11.54 21.66 5.80
C GLY A 26 -10.61 21.40 6.97
N THR A 27 -11.21 20.99 8.09
CA THR A 27 -10.49 20.54 9.28
C THR A 27 -10.35 19.04 9.24
N TRP A 28 -9.10 18.58 9.31
CA TRP A 28 -8.70 17.19 9.28
C TRP A 28 -8.08 16.81 10.62
N SER A 29 -8.32 15.56 11.03
CA SER A 29 -7.63 14.95 12.17
C SER A 29 -6.56 14.00 11.63
N VAL A 30 -5.32 14.20 12.06
CA VAL A 30 -4.24 13.23 11.88
C VAL A 30 -4.25 12.33 13.10
N VAL A 31 -4.65 11.08 12.88
CA VAL A 31 -4.76 10.07 13.91
C VAL A 31 -3.60 9.12 13.75
N LEU A 32 -2.78 8.99 14.80
CA LEU A 32 -1.73 7.98 14.87
C LEU A 32 -2.26 6.83 15.73
N THR A 33 -2.17 5.61 15.21
CA THR A 33 -2.60 4.40 15.93
C THR A 33 -1.48 3.38 15.91
N SER A 34 -1.29 2.66 17.02
CA SER A 34 -0.46 1.45 17.06
C SER A 34 -1.35 0.23 17.20
N ASP A 35 -1.13 -0.79 16.37
CA ASP A 35 -1.75 -2.12 16.43
C ASP A 35 -3.29 -2.13 16.57
N GLY A 36 -3.94 -1.10 15.99
CA GLY A 36 -5.37 -1.10 15.71
C GLY A 36 -6.32 -0.88 16.89
N ALA A 37 -5.85 -0.46 18.08
CA ALA A 37 -6.75 -0.26 19.22
C ALA A 37 -6.60 1.06 19.99
N GLU A 38 -5.42 1.67 19.99
CA GLU A 38 -5.19 2.92 20.75
C GLU A 38 -4.79 4.06 19.83
N VAL A 39 -5.62 5.12 19.84
CA VAL A 39 -5.29 6.41 19.22
C VAL A 39 -4.34 7.15 20.15
N ALA A 40 -3.19 7.55 19.62
CA ALA A 40 -2.26 8.41 20.36
C ALA A 40 -2.90 9.80 20.57
N GLU A 41 -2.93 10.26 21.82
CA GLU A 41 -3.37 11.60 22.19
C GLU A 41 -2.15 12.52 22.44
N PRO A 42 -2.19 13.80 22.02
CA PRO A 42 -3.33 14.47 21.40
C PRO A 42 -3.46 14.14 19.91
N VAL A 43 -4.70 14.01 19.42
CA VAL A 43 -4.98 14.00 17.97
C VAL A 43 -4.55 15.35 17.38
N LEU A 44 -3.65 15.31 16.38
CA LEU A 44 -3.22 16.50 15.66
C LEU A 44 -4.36 16.97 14.73
N GLN A 45 -4.74 18.24 14.82
CA GLN A 45 -5.67 18.85 13.86
C GLN A 45 -4.93 19.70 12.83
N LEU A 46 -5.27 19.53 11.56
CA LEU A 46 -4.79 20.32 10.44
C LEU A 46 -5.98 21.04 9.79
N THR A 47 -5.78 22.27 9.36
CA THR A 47 -6.76 22.98 8.52
C THR A 47 -6.17 23.19 7.14
N ALA A 48 -6.74 22.51 6.14
CA ALA A 48 -6.44 22.75 4.74
C ALA A 48 -7.23 24.00 4.30
N ALA A 49 -6.52 25.07 3.94
CA ALA A 49 -7.12 26.34 3.56
C ALA A 49 -7.17 26.48 2.03
N GLY A 50 -8.38 26.67 1.49
CA GLY A 50 -8.60 26.82 0.06
C GLY A 50 -8.49 25.50 -0.71
N GLU A 51 -8.94 25.52 -1.94
CA GLU A 51 -8.82 24.37 -2.85
C GLU A 51 -7.37 24.26 -3.32
N VAL A 52 -6.90 23.02 -3.45
CA VAL A 52 -5.63 22.74 -4.11
C VAL A 52 -5.76 23.23 -5.56
N PRO A 53 -4.81 24.04 -6.09
CA PRO A 53 -4.88 24.49 -7.48
C PRO A 53 -4.94 23.30 -8.44
N ASP A 54 -5.73 23.44 -9.51
CA ASP A 54 -5.75 22.44 -10.59
C ASP A 54 -4.33 22.12 -11.05
N GLY A 55 -4.00 20.83 -11.13
CA GLY A 55 -2.69 20.34 -11.55
C GLY A 55 -1.58 20.46 -10.48
N ALA A 56 -1.88 20.78 -9.22
CA ALA A 56 -0.86 20.78 -8.16
C ALA A 56 -0.18 19.41 -8.01
N THR A 57 -0.93 18.32 -8.22
CA THR A 57 -0.40 16.95 -8.22
C THR A 57 0.57 16.69 -9.37
N ASP A 58 0.43 17.40 -10.49
CA ASP A 58 1.32 17.25 -11.66
C ASP A 58 2.76 17.71 -11.35
N SER A 59 2.94 18.48 -10.26
CA SER A 59 4.25 18.94 -9.80
C SER A 59 4.94 17.98 -8.82
N ILE A 60 4.27 16.91 -8.38
CA ILE A 60 4.87 15.89 -7.51
C ILE A 60 5.86 15.09 -8.35
N PRO A 61 7.17 15.07 -7.99
CA PRO A 61 8.13 14.22 -8.69
C PRO A 61 7.65 12.77 -8.62
N THR A 62 7.63 12.09 -9.76
CA THR A 62 7.12 10.72 -9.88
C THR A 62 8.12 9.92 -10.71
N ASP A 63 8.77 8.96 -10.06
CA ASP A 63 9.76 8.08 -10.68
C ASP A 63 9.10 6.82 -11.23
N LEU A 64 8.01 6.37 -10.59
CA LEU A 64 7.26 5.17 -10.96
C LEU A 64 5.76 5.45 -10.94
N VAL A 65 5.03 4.91 -11.91
CA VAL A 65 3.55 4.88 -11.88
C VAL A 65 3.11 3.43 -11.79
N VAL A 66 2.26 3.12 -10.81
CA VAL A 66 1.65 1.80 -10.62
C VAL A 66 0.14 1.97 -10.73
N ASN A 67 -0.48 1.22 -11.63
CA ASN A 67 -1.93 1.20 -11.75
C ASN A 67 -2.51 0.04 -10.94
N LEU A 68 -3.58 0.31 -10.18
CA LEU A 68 -4.34 -0.68 -9.42
C LEU A 68 -5.66 -0.87 -10.18
N GLY A 69 -5.75 -1.98 -10.91
CA GLY A 69 -6.90 -2.35 -11.72
C GLY A 69 -7.89 -3.22 -10.93
N GLU A 70 -8.78 -3.91 -11.64
CA GLU A 70 -9.69 -4.90 -11.04
C GLU A 70 -8.88 -6.09 -10.47
N TYR A 71 -8.56 -6.02 -9.18
CA TYR A 71 -7.79 -7.03 -8.43
C TYR A 71 -6.40 -7.33 -9.01
N VAL A 72 -5.74 -6.33 -9.59
CA VAL A 72 -4.40 -6.48 -10.18
C VAL A 72 -3.53 -5.28 -9.87
N PHE A 73 -2.24 -5.54 -9.61
CA PHE A 73 -1.19 -4.53 -9.66
C PHE A 73 -0.56 -4.54 -11.05
N ASP A 74 -0.50 -3.38 -11.69
CA ASP A 74 0.15 -3.19 -12.98
C ASP A 74 1.47 -2.47 -12.74
N PHE A 75 2.49 -3.26 -12.39
CA PHE A 75 3.87 -2.79 -12.25
C PHE A 75 4.56 -2.72 -13.62
N PRO A 76 5.49 -1.78 -13.82
CA PRO A 76 6.36 -1.80 -14.99
C PRO A 76 7.34 -2.97 -14.93
N ASP A 77 7.83 -3.40 -16.10
CA ASP A 77 8.77 -4.52 -16.24
C ASP A 77 10.09 -4.34 -15.47
N ASN A 78 10.45 -3.11 -15.13
CA ASN A 78 11.70 -2.79 -14.43
C ASN A 78 11.40 -1.90 -13.23
N LEU A 79 11.84 -2.35 -12.06
CA LEU A 79 11.77 -1.60 -10.81
C LEU A 79 13.20 -1.32 -10.34
N PRO A 80 13.67 -0.07 -10.45
CA PRO A 80 15.03 0.27 -10.04
C PRO A 80 15.15 0.24 -8.51
N ALA A 81 16.36 0.05 -8.02
CA ALA A 81 16.68 0.20 -6.60
C ALA A 81 16.86 1.68 -6.20
N GLY A 82 16.84 1.94 -4.90
CA GLY A 82 17.10 3.23 -4.27
C GLY A 82 15.86 4.13 -4.13
N PRO A 83 16.05 5.38 -3.65
CA PRO A 83 14.98 6.30 -3.34
C PRO A 83 14.17 6.71 -4.57
N GLN A 84 12.85 6.56 -4.49
CA GLN A 84 11.88 6.82 -5.54
C GLN A 84 10.57 7.33 -4.97
N ILE A 85 9.84 8.12 -5.76
CA ILE A 85 8.45 8.46 -5.50
C ILE A 85 7.56 7.68 -6.46
N TRP A 86 6.70 6.82 -5.91
CA TRP A 86 5.75 6.03 -6.67
C TRP A 86 4.37 6.68 -6.62
N GLN A 87 3.77 6.92 -7.78
CA GLN A 87 2.37 7.28 -7.91
C GLN A 87 1.52 6.02 -8.11
N LEU A 88 0.68 5.72 -7.13
CA LEU A 88 -0.29 4.63 -7.20
C LEU A 88 -1.64 5.21 -7.60
N THR A 89 -2.23 4.71 -8.68
CA THR A 89 -3.56 5.15 -9.14
C THR A 89 -4.52 3.98 -9.16
N ASN A 90 -5.63 4.09 -8.44
CA ASN A 90 -6.71 3.13 -8.54
C ASN A 90 -7.63 3.49 -9.71
N SER A 91 -7.49 2.77 -10.83
CA SER A 91 -8.34 2.96 -12.02
C SER A 91 -9.64 2.16 -11.97
N HIS A 92 -9.82 1.32 -10.95
CA HIS A 92 -11.04 0.56 -10.72
C HIS A 92 -11.97 1.29 -9.72
N THR A 93 -13.17 0.75 -9.49
CA THR A 93 -14.14 1.32 -8.53
C THR A 93 -14.01 0.73 -7.12
N VAL A 94 -13.45 -0.48 -7.01
CA VAL A 94 -13.21 -1.16 -5.74
C VAL A 94 -11.99 -0.53 -5.05
N PRO A 95 -12.04 -0.21 -3.74
CA PRO A 95 -10.89 0.33 -3.03
C PRO A 95 -9.74 -0.67 -2.96
N HIS A 96 -8.51 -0.21 -3.13
CA HIS A 96 -7.32 -1.05 -3.04
C HIS A 96 -6.28 -0.47 -2.08
N HIS A 97 -5.35 -1.29 -1.63
CA HIS A 97 -4.09 -0.86 -1.03
C HIS A 97 -2.95 -1.70 -1.61
N LEU A 98 -1.72 -1.22 -1.48
CA LEU A 98 -0.52 -1.99 -1.74
C LEU A 98 0.18 -2.22 -0.41
N ILE A 99 0.43 -3.49 -0.07
CA ILE A 99 1.31 -3.87 1.04
C ILE A 99 2.47 -4.66 0.46
N LEU A 100 3.69 -4.20 0.71
CA LEU A 100 4.90 -4.77 0.15
C LEU A 100 5.70 -5.50 1.24
N PHE A 101 6.12 -6.71 0.92
CA PHE A 101 7.02 -7.51 1.74
C PHE A 101 8.29 -7.85 0.96
N GLY A 102 9.41 -7.94 1.68
CA GLY A 102 10.61 -8.56 1.15
C GLY A 102 10.41 -10.06 0.97
N ALA A 103 11.05 -10.61 -0.06
CA ALA A 103 11.03 -12.02 -0.40
C ALA A 103 12.45 -12.53 -0.66
N ASP A 104 12.64 -13.83 -0.50
CA ASP A 104 13.91 -14.52 -0.76
C ASP A 104 14.07 -14.97 -2.22
N ARG A 105 12.96 -15.03 -2.95
CA ARG A 105 12.88 -15.36 -4.38
C ARG A 105 11.58 -14.81 -4.99
N LEU A 106 11.42 -15.01 -6.29
CA LEU A 106 10.12 -14.88 -6.93
C LEU A 106 9.19 -16.01 -6.50
N TYR A 107 7.95 -15.64 -6.17
CA TYR A 107 6.87 -16.56 -5.85
C TYR A 107 5.79 -16.51 -6.94
N THR A 108 5.17 -17.65 -7.19
CA THR A 108 3.95 -17.73 -7.98
C THR A 108 2.75 -17.23 -7.18
N ALA A 109 1.69 -16.79 -7.86
CA ALA A 109 0.45 -16.39 -7.20
C ALA A 109 -0.15 -17.49 -6.31
N ASP A 110 -0.02 -18.77 -6.72
CA ASP A 110 -0.49 -19.93 -5.93
C ASP A 110 0.33 -20.13 -4.65
N GLU A 111 1.65 -19.95 -4.70
CA GLU A 111 2.49 -20.03 -3.50
C GLU A 111 2.20 -18.88 -2.53
N ILE A 112 1.90 -17.68 -3.06
CA ILE A 112 1.51 -16.52 -2.25
C ILE A 112 0.16 -16.78 -1.58
N THR A 113 -0.87 -17.08 -2.35
CA THR A 113 -2.23 -17.29 -1.82
C THR A 113 -2.30 -18.53 -0.93
N GLY A 114 -1.60 -19.61 -1.25
CA GLY A 114 -1.51 -20.79 -0.39
C GLY A 114 -0.87 -20.47 0.97
N GLY A 115 0.20 -19.67 0.98
CA GLY A 115 0.83 -19.18 2.21
C GLY A 115 -0.09 -18.29 3.05
N LEU A 116 -0.81 -17.37 2.40
CA LEU A 116 -1.81 -16.51 3.06
C LEU A 116 -2.98 -17.30 3.65
N ALA A 117 -3.48 -18.31 2.94
CA ALA A 117 -4.54 -19.19 3.44
C ALA A 117 -4.09 -19.93 4.70
N ALA A 118 -2.87 -20.47 4.70
CA ALA A 118 -2.31 -21.13 5.88
C ALA A 118 -2.18 -20.17 7.07
N LEU A 119 -1.73 -18.94 6.83
CA LEU A 119 -1.65 -17.88 7.84
C LEU A 119 -3.02 -17.57 8.45
N PHE A 120 -4.06 -17.34 7.63
CA PHE A 120 -5.40 -17.04 8.13
C PHE A 120 -6.05 -18.21 8.87
N MET A 121 -5.72 -19.45 8.49
CA MET A 121 -6.17 -20.65 9.20
C MET A 121 -5.35 -20.97 10.45
N GLY A 122 -4.25 -20.27 10.71
CA GLY A 122 -3.34 -20.55 11.82
C GLY A 122 -2.62 -21.90 11.69
N THR A 123 -2.36 -22.34 10.46
CA THR A 123 -1.64 -23.59 10.15
C THR A 123 -0.26 -23.28 9.56
N PRO A 124 0.72 -24.19 9.69
CA PRO A 124 2.00 -24.02 9.00
C PRO A 124 1.80 -23.89 7.47
N PRO A 125 2.50 -22.97 6.80
CA PRO A 125 2.50 -22.91 5.34
C PRO A 125 3.14 -24.17 4.75
N ALA A 126 2.90 -24.42 3.46
CA ALA A 126 3.68 -25.39 2.70
C ALA A 126 5.17 -25.00 2.71
N GLU A 127 6.06 -25.98 2.53
CA GLU A 127 7.52 -25.75 2.53
C GLU A 127 7.95 -24.62 1.58
N ASP A 128 7.31 -24.55 0.41
CA ASP A 128 7.58 -23.55 -0.63
C ASP A 128 6.60 -22.35 -0.60
N GLY A 129 5.71 -22.27 0.40
CA GLY A 129 4.71 -21.22 0.50
C GLY A 129 5.31 -19.89 0.97
N PHE A 130 4.79 -18.78 0.45
CA PHE A 130 5.20 -17.45 0.90
C PHE A 130 4.74 -17.18 2.35
N VAL A 131 5.58 -16.53 3.15
CA VAL A 131 5.23 -16.07 4.50
C VAL A 131 5.52 -14.57 4.62
N PRO A 132 4.52 -13.72 4.89
CA PRO A 132 4.73 -12.29 5.06
C PRO A 132 5.44 -12.01 6.40
N ALA A 133 6.78 -12.02 6.39
CA ALA A 133 7.60 -11.85 7.58
C ALA A 133 8.47 -10.57 7.59
N ALA A 134 8.64 -9.91 6.44
CA ALA A 134 9.48 -8.73 6.28
C ALA A 134 8.67 -7.60 5.62
N PHE A 135 7.85 -6.88 6.40
CA PHE A 135 7.14 -5.70 5.90
C PHE A 135 8.16 -4.64 5.44
N VAL A 136 7.90 -4.05 4.26
CA VAL A 136 8.76 -3.04 3.65
C VAL A 136 8.05 -1.70 3.64
N LEU A 137 6.88 -1.65 3.02
CA LEU A 137 6.06 -0.44 2.93
C LEU A 137 4.60 -0.80 2.68
N GLY A 138 3.71 0.17 2.83
CA GLY A 138 2.31 0.00 2.47
C GLY A 138 1.59 1.33 2.29
N THR A 139 0.44 1.28 1.61
CA THR A 139 -0.45 2.43 1.46
C THR A 139 -1.64 2.36 2.40
N SER A 140 -2.33 3.49 2.55
CA SER A 140 -3.74 3.49 2.95
C SER A 140 -4.62 2.73 1.96
N LEU A 141 -5.92 2.68 2.29
CA LEU A 141 -6.95 2.49 1.27
C LEU A 141 -6.89 3.63 0.23
N ILE A 142 -6.98 3.25 -1.04
CA ILE A 142 -7.04 4.11 -2.21
C ILE A 142 -8.40 3.87 -2.87
N SER A 143 -9.30 4.84 -2.74
CA SER A 143 -10.62 4.80 -3.38
C SER A 143 -10.50 4.80 -4.91
N GLY A 144 -11.53 4.30 -5.59
CA GLY A 144 -11.57 4.32 -7.04
C GLY A 144 -11.46 5.73 -7.64
N GLY A 145 -10.63 5.87 -8.68
CA GLY A 145 -10.33 7.14 -9.34
C GLY A 145 -9.37 8.05 -8.58
N VAL A 146 -8.77 7.58 -7.48
CA VAL A 146 -7.83 8.37 -6.66
C VAL A 146 -6.40 7.91 -6.89
N SER A 147 -5.49 8.88 -6.90
CA SER A 147 -4.05 8.63 -6.83
C SER A 147 -3.50 8.95 -5.44
N THR A 148 -2.46 8.23 -5.05
CA THR A 148 -1.61 8.54 -3.89
C THR A 148 -0.15 8.41 -4.27
N TRP A 149 0.74 9.04 -3.52
CA TRP A 149 2.17 8.90 -3.69
C TRP A 149 2.81 8.34 -2.42
N ILE A 150 3.75 7.43 -2.60
CA ILE A 150 4.60 6.91 -1.54
C ILE A 150 6.07 7.11 -1.88
N GLU A 151 6.88 7.33 -0.85
CA GLU A 151 8.32 7.22 -0.96
C GLU A 151 8.72 5.75 -0.76
N ALA A 152 9.43 5.20 -1.74
CA ALA A 152 9.99 3.86 -1.70
C ALA A 152 11.50 3.96 -1.78
N ASP A 153 12.21 3.24 -0.91
CA ASP A 153 13.67 3.09 -0.96
C ASP A 153 13.96 1.59 -0.92
N LEU A 154 14.01 0.98 -2.11
CA LEU A 154 14.12 -0.47 -2.25
C LEU A 154 15.57 -0.86 -2.53
N GLU A 155 16.09 -1.81 -1.77
CA GLU A 155 17.34 -2.47 -2.09
C GLU A 155 17.16 -3.45 -3.26
N PRO A 156 18.21 -3.79 -4.02
CA PRO A 156 18.13 -4.88 -4.99
C PRO A 156 17.71 -6.19 -4.30
N GLY A 157 16.73 -6.90 -4.87
CA GLY A 157 16.18 -8.11 -4.26
C GLY A 157 14.80 -8.49 -4.78
N TYR A 158 14.12 -9.41 -4.09
CA TYR A 158 12.78 -9.87 -4.45
C TYR A 158 11.74 -9.32 -3.49
N TYR A 159 10.55 -9.05 -4.02
CA TYR A 159 9.46 -8.50 -3.25
C TYR A 159 8.13 -9.15 -3.66
N VAL A 160 7.18 -9.10 -2.73
CA VAL A 160 5.80 -9.56 -2.92
C VAL A 160 4.84 -8.43 -2.54
N ALA A 161 4.01 -8.01 -3.47
CA ALA A 161 2.94 -7.04 -3.27
C ALA A 161 1.60 -7.75 -3.05
N ILE A 162 0.83 -7.33 -2.05
CA ILE A 162 -0.43 -7.98 -1.67
C ILE A 162 -1.50 -6.94 -1.36
N CYS A 163 -2.72 -7.18 -1.83
CA CYS A 163 -3.91 -6.47 -1.36
C CYS A 163 -4.75 -7.35 -0.42
N PHE A 164 -4.65 -7.08 0.89
CA PHE A 164 -5.47 -7.74 1.92
C PHE A 164 -6.91 -7.22 2.08
N LEU A 165 -7.33 -6.17 1.37
CA LEU A 165 -8.68 -5.63 1.57
C LEU A 165 -9.72 -6.67 1.16
N PRO A 166 -10.79 -6.87 1.96
CA PRO A 166 -11.90 -7.70 1.56
C PRO A 166 -12.72 -7.02 0.46
N ASP A 167 -13.29 -7.83 -0.43
CA ASP A 167 -14.19 -7.35 -1.47
C ASP A 167 -15.43 -6.64 -0.87
N PRO A 168 -15.94 -5.54 -1.46
CA PRO A 168 -17.14 -4.88 -0.97
C PRO A 168 -18.37 -5.81 -0.92
N GLY A 169 -18.74 -6.25 0.28
CA GLY A 169 -19.88 -7.14 0.50
C GLY A 169 -19.52 -8.63 0.59
N GLY A 170 -18.24 -8.97 0.53
CA GLY A 170 -17.70 -10.32 0.76
C GLY A 170 -16.77 -10.38 1.98
N GLU A 171 -16.32 -11.59 2.30
CA GLU A 171 -15.29 -11.84 3.33
C GLU A 171 -13.90 -12.07 2.72
N ASP A 172 -13.82 -12.38 1.42
CA ASP A 172 -12.57 -12.77 0.76
C ASP A 172 -11.67 -11.56 0.48
N PRO A 173 -10.40 -11.58 0.95
CA PRO A 173 -9.38 -10.62 0.53
C PRO A 173 -9.16 -10.62 -0.99
N HIS A 174 -8.89 -9.44 -1.56
CA HIS A 174 -8.52 -9.27 -2.97
C HIS A 174 -7.31 -10.13 -3.38
N ALA A 175 -6.41 -10.44 -2.46
CA ALA A 175 -5.31 -11.37 -2.68
C ALA A 175 -5.80 -12.73 -3.23
N PHE A 176 -6.92 -13.26 -2.72
CA PHE A 176 -7.51 -14.52 -3.21
C PHE A 176 -8.29 -14.36 -4.51
N MET A 177 -8.49 -13.12 -4.97
CA MET A 177 -9.05 -12.78 -6.28
C MET A 177 -7.94 -12.55 -7.32
N GLY A 178 -6.67 -12.72 -6.94
CA GLY A 178 -5.51 -12.57 -7.80
C GLY A 178 -4.69 -11.30 -7.55
N MET A 179 -5.07 -10.45 -6.57
CA MET A 179 -4.35 -9.20 -6.29
C MET A 179 -3.09 -9.42 -5.45
N VAL A 180 -2.18 -10.18 -6.04
CA VAL A 180 -0.83 -10.47 -5.56
C VAL A 180 0.14 -10.34 -6.72
N ASP A 181 1.35 -9.88 -6.46
CA ASP A 181 2.42 -9.85 -7.46
C ASP A 181 3.77 -10.15 -6.80
N SER A 182 4.72 -10.68 -7.58
CA SER A 182 6.09 -10.92 -7.16
C SER A 182 7.07 -10.43 -8.21
N PHE A 183 8.01 -9.59 -7.79
CA PHE A 183 8.93 -8.93 -8.71
C PHE A 183 10.35 -8.84 -8.13
N GLU A 184 11.31 -8.63 -9.04
CA GLU A 184 12.71 -8.36 -8.72
C GLU A 184 13.00 -6.86 -8.89
N VAL A 185 13.65 -6.28 -7.89
CA VAL A 185 14.26 -4.96 -7.94
C VAL A 185 15.72 -5.13 -8.31
N THR A 186 16.15 -4.43 -9.35
CA THR A 186 17.52 -4.52 -9.88
C THR A 186 18.30 -3.24 -9.59
N ALA A 187 19.63 -3.37 -9.52
CA ALA A 187 20.56 -2.27 -9.26
C ALA A 187 20.69 -1.29 -10.44
#